data_AF-A0A7C7X3A4-F1
#
_entry.id   AF-A0A7C7X3A4-F1
#
_cell.length_a   1.000
_cell.length_b   1.000
_cell.length_c   1.000
_cell.angle_alpha   90.00
_cell.angle_beta   90.00
_cell.angle_gamma   90.00
#
_symmetry.space_group_name_H-M   'P 1'
#
loop_
_entity.id
_entity.type
_entity.pdbx_description
1 polymer ?
#
loop_
_entity_poly.entity_id
_entity_poly.type
_entity_poly.pdbx_seq_one_letter_code
_entity_poly.pdbx_strand_id
1 'polypeptide(L)'
;MNTFTANWEDEENNRIVQLAVDYQIDDGQIAIDTVTPTSIIFFDSASRTPVRRIGVWTEKGRAVLRRQFQAETPARHLQNLIEQELPITVS
;
A
#
# COMPACT_ATOMS: atom_id res chain seq x y z
N MET A 1 -3.63 18.10 5.38
CA MET A 1 -3.99 16.71 5.73
C MET A 1 -2.97 15.80 5.10
N ASN A 2 -2.21 15.13 5.95
CA ASN A 2 -1.02 14.37 5.61
C ASN A 2 -1.29 12.89 5.86
N THR A 3 -0.67 12.01 5.08
CA THR A 3 -0.81 10.56 5.25
C THR A 3 0.55 9.96 5.52
N PHE A 4 0.67 9.18 6.59
CA PHE A 4 1.86 8.41 6.95
C PHE A 4 1.56 6.91 6.90
N THR A 5 2.53 6.08 6.53
CA THR A 5 2.39 4.62 6.55
C THR A 5 3.15 4.06 7.73
N ALA A 6 2.46 3.26 8.56
CA ALA A 6 3.02 2.61 9.73
C ALA A 6 2.81 1.09 9.66
N ASN A 7 3.66 0.34 10.36
CA ASN A 7 3.48 -1.09 10.58
C ASN A 7 3.18 -1.33 12.06
N TRP A 8 2.18 -2.17 12.32
CA TRP A 8 1.92 -2.69 13.66
C TRP A 8 2.21 -4.18 13.69
N GLU A 9 3.06 -4.61 14.63
CA GLU A 9 3.39 -6.01 14.87
C GLU A 9 2.39 -6.62 15.84
N ASP A 10 1.73 -7.69 15.41
CA ASP A 10 0.82 -8.49 16.21
C ASP A 10 1.44 -9.86 16.40
N GLU A 11 2.25 -9.96 17.46
CA GLU A 11 3.04 -11.15 17.80
C GLU A 11 2.13 -12.35 18.11
N GLU A 12 1.01 -12.12 18.79
CA GLU A 12 0.05 -13.17 19.16
C GLU A 12 -0.47 -13.90 17.92
N ASN A 13 -0.66 -13.18 16.82
CA ASN A 13 -1.19 -13.72 15.57
C ASN A 13 -0.12 -13.93 14.48
N ASN A 14 1.17 -13.78 14.82
CA ASN A 14 2.30 -13.88 13.89
C ASN A 14 2.07 -13.07 12.59
N ARG A 15 1.66 -11.80 12.72
CA ARG A 15 1.35 -10.95 11.57
C ARG A 15 1.82 -9.52 11.74
N ILE A 16 2.01 -8.85 10.60
CA ILE A 16 2.22 -7.40 10.52
C ILE A 16 1.03 -6.80 9.80
N VAL A 17 0.45 -5.76 10.41
CA VAL A 17 -0.61 -4.96 9.80
C VAL A 17 -0.01 -3.66 9.31
N GLN A 18 -0.12 -3.41 8.01
CA GLN A 18 0.23 -2.12 7.41
C GLN A 18 -0.95 -1.16 7.53
N LEU A 19 -0.68 0.03 8.02
CA LEU A 19 -1.65 1.07 8.33
C LEU A 19 -1.33 2.34 7.55
N ALA A 20 -2.34 3.00 7.01
CA ALA A 20 -2.29 4.38 6.58
C ALA A 20 -2.92 5.26 7.67
N VAL A 21 -2.19 6.28 8.10
CA VAL A 21 -2.61 7.20 9.16
C VAL A 21 -2.75 8.59 8.55
N ASP A 22 -3.97 9.10 8.53
CA ASP A 22 -4.25 10.48 8.18
C ASP A 22 -4.12 11.34 9.43
N TYR A 23 -3.37 12.44 9.32
CA TYR A 23 -3.12 13.34 10.44
C TYR A 23 -2.98 14.80 9.99
N GLN A 24 -3.11 15.68 10.96
CA GLN A 24 -2.87 17.11 10.85
C GLN A 24 -1.90 17.56 11.93
N ILE A 25 -1.18 18.65 11.65
CA ILE A 25 -0.27 19.27 12.61
C ILE A 25 -0.85 20.65 12.90
N ASP A 26 -1.34 20.82 14.13
CA ASP A 26 -1.89 22.09 14.61
C ASP A 26 -1.14 22.49 15.87
N ASP A 27 -0.57 23.70 15.86
CA ASP A 27 0.21 24.27 16.98
C ASP A 27 1.30 23.31 17.53
N GLY A 28 1.99 22.61 16.62
CA GLY A 28 3.03 21.65 16.97
C GLY A 28 2.53 20.30 17.53
N GLN A 29 1.22 20.09 17.61
CA GLN A 29 0.62 18.83 18.00
C GLN A 29 0.15 18.02 16.80
N ILE A 30 0.27 16.71 16.88
CA ILE A 30 -0.23 15.79 15.85
C ILE A 30 -1.64 15.35 16.23
N ALA A 31 -2.63 15.76 15.46
CA ALA A 31 -4.00 15.25 15.53
C ALA A 31 -4.16 14.10 14.54
N ILE A 32 -4.46 12.90 15.04
CA ILE A 32 -4.75 11.73 14.18
C ILE A 32 -6.24 11.76 13.80
N ASP A 33 -6.51 11.87 12.51
CA ASP A 33 -7.86 11.93 11.96
C ASP A 33 -8.41 10.52 11.69
N THR A 34 -7.59 9.63 11.14
CA THR A 34 -8.01 8.28 10.77
C THR A 34 -6.83 7.32 10.72
N VAL A 35 -7.07 6.08 11.15
CA VAL A 35 -6.17 4.94 10.93
C VAL A 35 -6.88 3.90 10.07
N THR A 36 -6.29 3.50 8.94
CA THR A 36 -6.88 2.52 8.01
C THR A 36 -5.90 1.39 7.71
N PRO A 37 -6.27 0.12 7.93
CA PRO A 37 -5.46 -1.01 7.48
C PRO A 37 -5.48 -1.13 5.95
N THR A 38 -4.31 -1.36 5.36
CA THR A 38 -4.11 -1.47 3.89
C THR A 38 -3.65 -2.86 3.49
N SER A 39 -2.87 -3.54 4.33
CA SER A 39 -2.39 -4.90 4.08
C SER A 39 -2.12 -5.63 5.38
N ILE A 40 -2.25 -6.95 5.37
CA ILE A 40 -1.84 -7.85 6.45
C ILE A 40 -0.83 -8.84 5.88
N ILE A 41 0.30 -9.01 6.56
CA ILE A 41 1.35 -9.97 6.20
C ILE A 41 1.41 -11.00 7.33
N PHE A 42 1.19 -12.27 7.01
CA PHE A 42 1.32 -13.38 7.95
C PHE A 42 2.71 -14.01 7.81
N PHE A 43 3.27 -14.40 8.94
CA PHE A 43 4.58 -15.02 9.03
C PHE A 43 4.46 -16.44 9.55
N ASP A 44 5.34 -17.32 9.05
CA ASP A 44 5.60 -18.59 9.70
C ASP A 44 6.27 -18.33 11.06
N SER A 45 5.75 -18.96 12.12
CA SER A 45 6.20 -18.71 13.49
C SER A 45 7.62 -19.21 13.75
N ALA A 46 8.09 -20.23 13.02
CA ALA A 46 9.42 -20.80 13.20
C ALA A 46 10.50 -19.98 12.48
N SER A 47 10.26 -19.62 11.22
CA SER A 47 11.27 -18.97 10.37
C SER A 47 11.14 -17.44 10.29
N ARG A 48 10.04 -16.87 10.78
CA ARG A 48 9.65 -15.46 10.52
C ARG A 48 9.64 -15.11 9.03
N THR A 49 9.40 -16.09 8.17
CA THR A 49 9.28 -15.88 6.72
C THR A 49 7.83 -15.49 6.39
N PRO A 50 7.59 -14.47 5.54
CA PRO A 50 6.23 -14.12 5.12
C PRO A 50 5.62 -15.26 4.29
N VAL A 51 4.53 -15.84 4.79
CA VAL A 51 3.82 -16.95 4.14
C VAL A 51 2.63 -16.49 3.30
N ARG A 52 2.05 -15.34 3.67
CA ARG A 52 0.86 -14.82 2.98
C ARG A 52 0.74 -13.32 3.16
N ARG A 53 0.34 -12.63 2.10
CA ARG A 53 -0.05 -11.22 2.14
C ARG A 53 -1.48 -11.06 1.67
N ILE A 54 -2.27 -10.30 2.42
CA ILE A 54 -3.68 -10.00 2.11
C ILE A 54 -3.84 -8.48 2.04
N GLY A 55 -4.31 -7.98 0.89
CA GLY A 55 -4.74 -6.59 0.77
C GLY A 55 -6.08 -6.38 1.46
N VAL A 56 -6.19 -5.33 2.28
CA VAL A 56 -7.43 -5.00 2.99
C VAL A 56 -8.24 -4.03 2.13
N TRP A 57 -9.34 -4.53 1.56
CA TRP A 57 -10.24 -3.74 0.71
C TRP A 57 -11.22 -2.90 1.53
N THR A 58 -10.72 -1.82 2.13
CA THR A 58 -11.56 -0.75 2.67
C THR A 58 -11.70 0.37 1.65
N GLU A 59 -12.79 1.15 1.71
CA GLU A 59 -12.98 2.30 0.82
C GLU A 59 -11.84 3.32 0.92
N LYS A 60 -11.38 3.58 2.14
CA LYS A 60 -10.18 4.40 2.39
C LYS A 60 -8.90 3.72 1.94
N GLY A 61 -8.73 2.41 2.15
CA GLY A 61 -7.58 1.65 1.64
C GLY A 61 -7.44 1.72 0.12
N ARG A 62 -8.57 1.66 -0.62
CA ARG A 62 -8.59 1.90 -2.08
C ARG A 62 -8.13 3.30 -2.46
N ALA A 63 -8.57 4.32 -1.71
CA ALA A 63 -8.22 5.70 -1.99
C ALA A 63 -6.73 5.97 -1.75
N VAL A 64 -6.15 5.40 -0.69
CA VAL A 64 -4.71 5.45 -0.41
C VAL A 64 -3.90 4.76 -1.49
N LEU A 65 -4.26 3.53 -1.86
CA LEU A 65 -3.58 2.79 -2.93
C LEU A 65 -3.66 3.51 -4.28
N ARG A 66 -4.81 4.13 -4.61
CA ARG A 66 -4.94 4.96 -5.83
C ARG A 66 -4.05 6.20 -5.78
N ARG A 67 -3.96 6.89 -4.64
CA ARG A 67 -3.07 8.05 -4.50
C ARG A 67 -1.60 7.66 -4.63
N GLN A 68 -1.19 6.55 -4.02
CA GLN A 68 0.17 6.02 -4.14
C GLN A 68 0.49 5.62 -5.58
N PHE A 69 -0.41 4.89 -6.24
CA PHE A 69 -0.26 4.52 -7.66
C PHE A 69 -0.23 5.74 -8.60
N GLN A 70 -0.97 6.81 -8.30
CA GLN A 70 -0.93 8.05 -9.07
C GLN A 70 0.33 8.88 -8.82
N ALA A 71 0.87 8.83 -7.60
CA ALA A 71 2.13 9.48 -7.25
C ALA A 71 3.34 8.76 -7.84
N GLU A 72 3.31 7.43 -7.89
CA GLU A 72 4.30 6.57 -8.54
C GLU A 72 4.09 6.50 -10.06
N THR A 73 4.03 7.63 -10.77
CA THR A 73 3.81 7.77 -12.23
C THR A 73 4.06 6.47 -13.06
N PRO A 74 3.06 5.58 -13.20
CA PRO A 74 3.16 4.35 -14.00
C PRO A 74 2.90 4.66 -15.47
N ALA A 75 2.35 5.84 -15.76
CA ALA A 75 1.94 6.24 -17.10
C ALA A 75 3.10 6.18 -18.11
N ARG A 76 4.30 6.62 -17.71
CA ARG A 76 5.50 6.51 -18.57
C ARG A 76 6.02 5.08 -18.71
N HIS A 77 5.91 4.27 -17.67
CA HIS A 77 6.40 2.88 -17.72
C HIS A 77 5.45 1.98 -18.53
N LEU A 78 4.13 2.19 -18.39
CA LEU A 78 3.10 1.50 -19.16
C LEU A 78 3.07 1.97 -20.63
N GLN A 79 3.28 3.26 -20.92
CA GLN A 79 3.44 3.73 -22.31
C GLN A 79 4.65 3.09 -22.99
N ASN A 80 5.80 3.03 -22.32
CA ASN A 80 7.01 2.42 -22.89
C ASN A 80 6.84 0.91 -23.13
N LEU A 81 6.06 0.19 -22.32
CA LEU A 81 5.77 -1.23 -22.54
C LEU A 81 4.80 -1.46 -23.71
N ILE A 82 3.82 -0.58 -23.89
CA ILE A 82 2.88 -0.63 -25.02
C ILE A 82 3.58 -0.29 -26.35
N GLU A 83 4.55 0.64 -26.34
CA GLU A 83 5.34 0.98 -27.53
C GLU A 83 6.38 -0.10 -27.93
N GLN A 84 6.74 -1.00 -27.00
CA GLN A 84 7.77 -2.02 -27.24
C GLN A 84 7.26 -3.40 -27.67
N GLU A 85 5.95 -3.68 -27.64
CA GLU A 85 5.38 -4.96 -28.13
C GLU A 85 4.23 -4.78 -29.13
N LEU A 86 4.56 -4.72 -30.43
CA LEU A 86 4.11 -5.64 -31.50
C LEU A 86 4.33 -5.05 -32.92
N PRO A 87 5.19 -5.66 -33.78
CA PRO A 87 5.04 -5.50 -35.22
C PRO A 87 3.81 -6.27 -35.69
N ILE A 88 2.80 -5.57 -36.20
CA ILE A 88 1.68 -6.21 -36.89
C ILE A 88 2.18 -6.61 -38.29
N THR A 89 2.67 -7.84 -38.43
CA THR A 89 2.87 -8.43 -39.76
C THR A 89 1.51 -8.92 -40.26
N VAL A 90 0.90 -8.15 -41.16
CA VAL A 90 -0.26 -8.58 -41.93
C VAL A 90 0.26 -9.48 -43.06
N SER A 91 -0.15 -10.75 -43.08
CA SER A 91 -0.05 -11.64 -44.24
C SER A 91 -1.41 -11.71 -44.93
#